data_AF-A0A2N7CD55-F1
#
_entry.id   AF-A0A2N7CD55-F1
#
_cell.length_a   1.000
_cell.length_b   1.000
_cell.length_c   1.000
_cell.angle_alpha   90.00
_cell.angle_beta   90.00
_cell.angle_gamma   90.00
#
_symmetry.space_group_name_H-M   'P 1'
#
loop_
_entity.id
_entity.type
_entity.pdbx_description
1 polymer ?
#
loop_
_entity_poly.entity_id
_entity_poly.type
_entity_poly.pdbx_seq_one_letter_code
_entity_poly.pdbx_strand_id
1 'polypeptide(L)'
;MDNLIRYKYLVIYDRSRKIIYGERIEWLCGKFDKLDDVDFTVGLKSGYRARIITSSEIIESIEDRAIKIDKLNFNYTYSSDDFITQCNEEELFTPLIDRCSNIKSYLDDDISYENIESFTGDNKELIQEIENRFSIDFNKKPELYGTFTLYNPTRIIVDSYFLDSKEKKPIDICVTFHDEFNKYDGSLYKINQYIADELVHTTTGSINEKSVTPSSEQDFDELEVVIEREGEVIFHSKYGFIRSISINANFVSGSVLQPNGTKVDKVSRYSFDIGKDDV
;
A
#
# COMPACT_ATOMS: atom_id res chain seq x y z
N MET A 1 4.05 27.72 8.49
CA MET A 1 2.76 27.14 8.89
C MET A 1 3.12 25.95 9.75
N ASP A 2 2.66 25.90 10.99
CA ASP A 2 2.89 24.72 11.81
C ASP A 2 2.01 23.61 11.23
N ASN A 3 2.65 22.60 10.65
CA ASN A 3 1.94 21.47 10.07
C ASN A 3 1.26 20.71 11.22
N LEU A 4 -0.06 20.60 11.15
CA LEU A 4 -0.83 19.96 12.20
C LEU A 4 -0.81 18.43 12.00
N ILE A 5 -0.50 17.68 13.04
CA ILE A 5 -0.54 16.21 13.01
C ILE A 5 -1.93 15.75 13.47
N ARG A 6 -2.48 14.73 12.81
CA ARG A 6 -3.68 14.01 13.24
C ARG A 6 -3.42 12.53 13.33
N TYR A 7 -3.89 11.91 14.39
CA TYR A 7 -3.82 10.47 14.59
C TYR A 7 -5.15 9.84 14.17
N LYS A 8 -5.11 8.99 13.15
CA LYS A 8 -6.28 8.27 12.64
C LYS A 8 -6.22 6.82 13.09
N TYR A 9 -7.26 6.34 13.74
CA TYR A 9 -7.35 4.99 14.27
C TYR A 9 -8.49 4.24 13.60
N LEU A 10 -8.24 2.97 13.30
CA LEU A 10 -9.27 1.98 13.04
C LEU A 10 -9.04 0.81 13.99
N VAL A 11 -10.03 0.51 14.82
CA VAL A 11 -9.94 -0.56 15.82
C VAL A 11 -11.15 -1.46 15.69
N ILE A 12 -10.93 -2.75 15.44
CA ILE A 12 -11.95 -3.78 15.41
C ILE A 12 -11.83 -4.63 16.67
N TYR A 13 -12.94 -4.82 17.37
CA TYR A 13 -12.96 -5.48 18.67
C TYR A 13 -14.23 -6.28 18.92
N ASP A 14 -14.13 -7.25 19.81
CA ASP A 14 -15.21 -8.16 20.17
C ASP A 14 -16.12 -7.60 21.29
N ARG A 15 -17.09 -8.39 21.76
CA ARG A 15 -17.98 -8.01 22.86
C ARG A 15 -17.26 -7.85 24.20
N SER A 16 -16.13 -8.53 24.37
CA SER A 16 -15.26 -8.47 25.54
C SER A 16 -14.35 -7.24 25.55
N ARG A 17 -14.41 -6.42 24.49
CA ARG A 17 -13.54 -5.25 24.27
C ARG A 17 -12.07 -5.62 24.03
N LYS A 18 -11.81 -6.87 23.64
CA LYS A 18 -10.52 -7.29 23.12
C LYS A 18 -10.43 -6.84 21.67
N ILE A 19 -9.39 -6.08 21.35
CA ILE A 19 -9.05 -5.68 20.00
C ILE A 19 -8.54 -6.91 19.26
N ILE A 20 -9.10 -7.16 18.07
CA ILE A 20 -8.64 -8.21 17.15
C ILE A 20 -7.91 -7.64 15.94
N TYR A 21 -8.00 -6.34 15.71
CA TYR A 21 -7.24 -5.61 14.72
C TYR A 21 -7.22 -4.15 15.12
N GLY A 22 -6.05 -3.52 15.07
CA GLY A 22 -5.92 -2.10 15.30
C GLY A 22 -4.87 -1.48 14.40
N GLU A 23 -5.11 -0.24 14.00
CA GLU A 23 -4.11 0.57 13.35
C GLU A 23 -4.20 2.01 13.81
N ARG A 24 -3.05 2.69 13.82
CA ARG A 24 -2.95 4.13 13.98
C ARG A 24 -2.06 4.69 12.89
N ILE A 25 -2.54 5.72 12.19
CA ILE A 25 -1.76 6.49 11.23
C ILE A 25 -1.45 7.86 11.83
N GLU A 26 -0.16 8.19 11.93
CA GLU A 26 0.29 9.57 12.20
C GLU A 26 0.23 10.37 10.89
N TRP A 27 -0.85 11.11 10.69
CA TRP A 27 -1.11 11.84 9.46
C TRP A 27 -0.72 13.31 9.58
N LEU A 28 0.31 13.72 8.84
CA LEU A 28 0.65 15.12 8.69
C LEU A 28 -0.38 15.80 7.77
N CYS A 29 -1.16 16.74 8.30
CA CYS A 29 -2.25 17.38 7.58
C CYS A 29 -1.74 18.55 6.72
N GLY A 30 -2.07 18.48 5.42
CA GLY A 30 -1.94 19.58 4.49
C GLY A 30 -3.07 20.60 4.65
N LYS A 31 -2.99 21.67 3.86
CA LYS A 31 -3.95 22.80 3.90
C LYS A 31 -5.41 22.38 3.64
N PHE A 32 -5.63 21.27 2.95
CA PHE A 32 -6.95 20.81 2.52
C PHE A 32 -7.48 19.64 3.35
N ASP A 33 -6.70 19.15 4.31
CA ASP A 33 -7.14 18.07 5.18
C ASP A 33 -8.20 18.56 6.18
N LYS A 34 -9.17 17.68 6.47
CA LYS A 34 -10.12 17.91 7.56
C LYS A 34 -9.41 17.74 8.89
N LEU A 35 -9.67 18.69 9.79
CA LEU A 35 -9.04 18.77 11.12
C LEU A 35 -10.03 18.46 12.24
N ASP A 36 -11.20 17.92 11.93
CA ASP A 36 -12.21 17.61 12.93
C ASP A 36 -11.81 16.35 13.70
N ASP A 37 -11.89 16.43 15.02
CA ASP A 37 -11.84 15.22 15.83
C ASP A 37 -13.15 14.46 15.66
N VAL A 38 -13.02 13.17 15.37
CA VAL A 38 -14.12 12.30 15.01
C VAL A 38 -13.98 11.03 15.81
N ASP A 39 -15.05 10.57 16.44
CA ASP A 39 -15.07 9.30 17.14
C ASP A 39 -16.45 8.68 16.98
N PHE A 40 -16.51 7.59 16.21
CA PHE A 40 -17.74 6.85 16.03
C PHE A 40 -17.47 5.36 15.96
N THR A 41 -18.50 4.61 16.32
CA THR A 41 -18.48 3.14 16.33
C THR A 41 -19.54 2.62 15.38
N VAL A 42 -19.14 1.68 14.54
CA VAL A 42 -20.00 0.93 13.63
C VAL A 42 -20.15 -0.49 14.17
N GLY A 43 -21.39 -0.97 14.24
CA GLY A 43 -21.67 -2.38 14.54
C GLY A 43 -21.36 -3.27 13.34
N LEU A 44 -20.70 -4.40 13.61
CA LEU A 44 -20.42 -5.45 12.64
C LEU A 44 -21.19 -6.73 13.00
N LYS A 45 -21.19 -7.70 12.09
CA LYS A 45 -21.72 -9.04 12.31
C LYS A 45 -21.07 -9.74 13.51
N SER A 46 -21.73 -10.79 13.99
CA SER A 46 -21.29 -11.59 15.14
C SER A 46 -21.05 -10.79 16.43
N GLY A 47 -21.56 -9.55 16.51
CA GLY A 47 -21.42 -8.68 17.67
C GLY A 47 -20.06 -7.99 17.79
N TYR A 48 -19.25 -8.01 16.74
CA TYR A 48 -18.04 -7.19 16.64
C TYR A 48 -18.40 -5.73 16.39
N ARG A 49 -17.42 -4.87 16.61
CA ARG A 49 -17.54 -3.43 16.38
C ARG A 49 -16.25 -2.89 15.78
N ALA A 50 -16.38 -1.93 14.88
CA ALA A 50 -15.28 -1.11 14.40
C ALA A 50 -15.43 0.30 14.99
N ARG A 51 -14.37 0.84 15.60
CA ARG A 51 -14.31 2.23 16.05
C ARG A 51 -13.30 2.97 15.20
N ILE A 52 -13.74 4.12 14.67
CA ILE A 52 -12.92 5.00 13.84
C ILE A 52 -12.73 6.28 14.62
N ILE A 53 -11.46 6.66 14.83
CA ILE A 53 -11.11 7.82 15.64
C ILE A 53 -10.16 8.70 14.84
N THR A 54 -10.40 10.00 14.81
CA THR A 54 -9.44 11.02 14.40
C THR A 54 -9.22 11.93 15.59
N SER A 55 -7.97 12.10 15.99
CA SER A 55 -7.58 12.86 17.18
C SER A 55 -6.40 13.77 16.87
N SER A 56 -6.32 14.93 17.55
CA SER A 56 -5.11 15.77 17.60
C SER A 56 -4.03 15.21 18.51
N GLU A 57 -4.39 14.29 19.41
CA GLU A 57 -3.50 13.71 20.41
C GLU A 57 -3.42 12.19 20.27
N ILE A 58 -2.30 11.63 20.73
CA ILE A 58 -2.13 10.18 20.87
C ILE A 58 -3.06 9.71 22.00
N ILE A 59 -4.01 8.84 21.68
CA ILE A 59 -5.01 8.33 22.64
C ILE A 59 -4.71 6.92 23.14
N GLU A 60 -3.79 6.21 22.49
CA GLU A 60 -3.34 4.91 22.96
C GLU A 60 -2.28 5.05 24.05
N SER A 61 -2.35 4.18 25.04
CA SER A 61 -1.26 3.95 25.98
C SER A 61 -0.66 2.58 25.71
N ILE A 62 0.68 2.51 25.69
CA ILE A 62 1.44 1.29 25.44
C ILE A 62 2.29 1.00 26.67
N GLU A 63 1.80 0.10 27.52
CA GLU A 63 2.41 -0.22 28.81
C GLU A 63 2.21 -1.71 29.10
N ASP A 64 3.18 -2.36 29.74
CA ASP A 64 3.07 -3.74 30.23
C ASP A 64 2.55 -4.75 29.20
N ARG A 65 3.07 -4.69 27.96
CA ARG A 65 2.63 -5.59 26.86
C ARG A 65 1.15 -5.48 26.50
N ALA A 66 0.56 -4.32 26.77
CA ALA A 66 -0.80 -4.01 26.39
C ALA A 66 -0.87 -2.64 25.69
N ILE A 67 -1.78 -2.55 24.73
CA ILE A 67 -2.22 -1.29 24.13
C ILE A 67 -3.64 -1.05 24.58
N LYS A 68 -3.89 0.12 25.17
CA LYS A 68 -5.21 0.50 25.67
C LYS A 68 -5.69 1.77 24.98
N ILE A 69 -6.93 1.73 24.49
CA ILE A 69 -7.65 2.88 23.94
C ILE A 69 -8.99 2.95 24.67
N ASP A 70 -9.14 3.92 25.57
CA ASP A 70 -10.21 3.99 26.56
C ASP A 70 -10.40 2.68 27.36
N LYS A 71 -11.42 1.89 26.98
CA LYS A 71 -11.83 0.63 27.62
C LYS A 71 -11.57 -0.57 26.71
N LEU A 72 -10.91 -0.36 25.57
CA LEU A 72 -10.46 -1.40 24.65
C LEU A 72 -9.05 -1.81 25.04
N ASN A 73 -8.73 -3.09 24.87
CA ASN A 73 -7.41 -3.63 25.16
C ASN A 73 -6.93 -4.55 24.04
N PHE A 74 -5.65 -4.44 23.74
CA PHE A 74 -4.91 -5.36 22.89
C PHE A 74 -3.70 -5.83 23.70
N ASN A 75 -3.55 -7.13 23.93
CA ASN A 75 -2.35 -7.67 24.57
C ASN A 75 -1.45 -8.21 23.47
N TYR A 76 -0.15 -7.99 23.59
CA TYR A 76 0.83 -8.46 22.61
C TYR A 76 2.00 -9.14 23.29
N THR A 77 2.64 -10.04 22.57
CA THR A 77 3.85 -10.73 23.05
C THR A 77 5.07 -10.22 22.32
N TYR A 78 4.92 -9.89 21.04
CA TYR A 78 5.99 -9.42 20.17
C TYR A 78 5.72 -8.01 19.67
N SER A 79 6.79 -7.27 19.48
CA SER A 79 6.80 -6.01 18.75
C SER A 79 7.94 -6.02 17.74
N SER A 80 7.69 -5.51 16.55
CA SER A 80 8.69 -5.35 15.50
C SER A 80 8.60 -3.96 14.89
N ASP A 81 9.76 -3.41 14.56
CA ASP A 81 9.87 -2.22 13.73
C ASP A 81 10.21 -2.68 12.30
N ASP A 82 9.61 -2.06 11.29
CA ASP A 82 9.80 -2.41 9.88
C ASP A 82 9.51 -1.18 8.98
N PHE A 83 9.75 -1.30 7.68
CA PHE A 83 9.54 -0.25 6.70
C PHE A 83 8.79 -0.76 5.47
N ILE A 84 7.63 -0.16 5.19
CA ILE A 84 6.82 -0.46 4.02
C ILE A 84 7.42 0.27 2.81
N THR A 85 7.69 -0.48 1.74
CA THR A 85 8.19 0.07 0.47
C THR A 85 7.06 0.20 -0.56
N GLN A 86 7.41 0.67 -1.75
CA GLN A 86 6.54 0.82 -2.91
C GLN A 86 7.13 0.08 -4.11
N CYS A 87 7.29 -1.25 -3.98
CA CYS A 87 7.86 -2.09 -5.02
C CYS A 87 6.78 -2.92 -5.74
N ASN A 88 6.93 -3.12 -7.05
CA ASN A 88 6.01 -3.92 -7.88
C ASN A 88 5.86 -5.38 -7.42
N GLU A 89 6.87 -5.93 -6.76
CA GLU A 89 6.88 -7.30 -6.25
C GLU A 89 6.07 -7.45 -4.96
N GLU A 90 5.75 -6.33 -4.29
CA GLU A 90 4.94 -6.31 -3.08
C GLU A 90 3.45 -6.28 -3.45
N GLU A 91 2.70 -7.25 -2.93
CA GLU A 91 1.25 -7.22 -3.01
C GLU A 91 0.78 -5.96 -2.25
N LEU A 92 0.25 -4.96 -2.97
CA LEU A 92 -0.14 -3.64 -2.45
C LEU A 92 -0.83 -3.77 -1.08
N PHE A 93 -0.06 -3.54 -0.02
CA PHE A 93 -0.57 -3.56 1.33
C PHE A 93 -1.47 -2.33 1.50
N THR A 94 -2.76 -2.55 1.66
CA THR A 94 -3.68 -1.51 2.11
C THR A 94 -4.48 -2.07 3.28
N PRO A 95 -4.78 -1.19 4.25
CA PRO A 95 -6.12 -0.62 4.13
C PRO A 95 -6.17 0.90 3.94
N LEU A 96 -5.14 1.68 4.28
CA LEU A 96 -5.28 3.15 4.27
C LEU A 96 -4.02 3.95 3.90
N ILE A 97 -2.87 3.29 3.65
CA ILE A 97 -1.63 4.00 3.36
C ILE A 97 -1.04 3.49 2.05
N ASP A 98 -1.16 4.33 1.03
CA ASP A 98 -0.51 4.17 -0.27
C ASP A 98 0.92 4.72 -0.26
N ARG A 99 1.56 4.87 0.92
CA ARG A 99 2.84 5.56 1.11
C ARG A 99 3.87 4.65 1.76
N CYS A 100 5.13 4.85 1.39
CA CYS A 100 6.25 4.35 2.18
C CYS A 100 6.09 4.77 3.64
N SER A 101 6.26 3.84 4.58
CA SER A 101 5.93 4.07 5.99
C SER A 101 6.88 3.35 6.91
N ASN A 102 7.42 4.07 7.90
CA ASN A 102 7.94 3.41 9.08
C ASN A 102 6.77 2.82 9.86
N ILE A 103 6.89 1.54 10.22
CA ILE A 103 5.86 0.86 10.97
C ILE A 103 6.40 0.26 12.26
N LYS A 104 5.54 0.25 13.27
CA LYS A 104 5.75 -0.50 14.49
C LYS A 104 4.54 -1.39 14.73
N SER A 105 4.75 -2.68 14.64
CA SER A 105 3.70 -3.70 14.73
C SER A 105 3.78 -4.40 16.07
N TYR A 106 2.61 -4.67 16.66
CA TYR A 106 2.46 -5.44 17.89
C TYR A 106 1.60 -6.67 17.58
N LEU A 107 2.06 -7.85 17.97
CA LEU A 107 1.44 -9.13 17.63
C LEU A 107 1.05 -9.92 18.89
N ASP A 108 -0.17 -10.44 18.90
CA ASP A 108 -0.68 -11.35 19.92
C ASP A 108 -0.21 -12.80 19.63
N ASP A 109 0.44 -13.45 20.59
CA ASP A 109 0.98 -14.82 20.45
C ASP A 109 -0.08 -15.90 20.70
N ASP A 110 -1.26 -15.53 21.23
CA ASP A 110 -2.40 -16.47 21.35
C ASP A 110 -3.00 -16.83 19.97
N ILE A 111 -2.44 -16.31 18.89
CA ILE A 111 -2.90 -16.49 17.53
C ILE A 111 -1.95 -17.42 16.79
N SER A 112 -2.22 -18.72 16.89
CA SER A 112 -1.61 -19.70 16.00
C SER A 112 -2.27 -19.63 14.60
N TYR A 113 -1.56 -20.10 13.57
CA TYR A 113 -2.12 -20.22 12.22
C TYR A 113 -3.42 -21.05 12.20
N GLU A 114 -3.49 -22.11 13.01
CA GLU A 114 -4.71 -22.92 13.21
C GLU A 114 -5.86 -22.10 13.81
N ASN A 115 -5.56 -21.19 14.75
CA ASN A 115 -6.55 -20.28 15.32
C ASN A 115 -7.04 -19.25 14.29
N ILE A 116 -6.16 -18.80 13.38
CA ILE A 116 -6.55 -17.87 12.31
C ILE A 116 -7.46 -18.58 11.29
N GLU A 117 -7.10 -19.78 10.82
CA GLU A 117 -7.95 -20.53 9.88
C GLU A 117 -9.31 -20.90 10.50
N SER A 118 -9.34 -21.31 11.77
CA SER A 118 -10.60 -21.55 12.48
C SER A 118 -11.41 -20.27 12.60
N PHE A 119 -10.79 -19.14 12.97
CA PHE A 119 -11.46 -17.85 13.07
C PHE A 119 -12.04 -17.43 11.72
N THR A 120 -11.26 -17.54 10.64
CA THR A 120 -11.71 -17.15 9.30
C THR A 120 -12.82 -18.06 8.77
N GLY A 121 -12.72 -19.36 9.06
CA GLY A 121 -13.76 -20.33 8.77
C GLY A 121 -15.08 -20.05 9.48
N ASP A 122 -15.04 -19.74 10.77
CA ASP A 122 -16.22 -19.51 11.61
C ASP A 122 -16.84 -18.12 11.42
N ASN A 123 -16.05 -17.14 10.96
CA ASN A 123 -16.45 -15.73 10.86
C ASN A 123 -16.47 -15.21 9.42
N LYS A 124 -16.69 -16.07 8.42
CA LYS A 124 -16.70 -15.69 6.99
C LYS A 124 -17.54 -14.44 6.68
N GLU A 125 -18.75 -14.37 7.24
CA GLU A 125 -19.63 -13.22 7.00
C GLU A 125 -19.11 -11.92 7.60
N LEU A 126 -18.45 -11.99 8.77
CA LEU A 126 -17.81 -10.84 9.40
C LEU A 126 -16.61 -10.38 8.59
N ILE A 127 -15.76 -11.32 8.17
CA ILE A 127 -14.58 -10.99 7.35
C ILE A 127 -14.99 -10.34 6.05
N GLN A 128 -15.99 -10.89 5.37
CA GLN A 128 -16.51 -10.28 4.15
C GLN A 128 -17.08 -8.88 4.39
N GLU A 129 -17.71 -8.64 5.54
CA GLU A 129 -18.18 -7.31 5.92
C GLU A 129 -17.00 -6.34 6.15
N ILE A 130 -15.95 -6.80 6.85
CA ILE A 130 -14.75 -6.02 7.14
C ILE A 130 -14.02 -5.64 5.84
N GLU A 131 -13.82 -6.59 4.94
CA GLU A 131 -13.22 -6.38 3.63
C GLU A 131 -14.02 -5.34 2.83
N ASN A 132 -15.34 -5.50 2.74
CA ASN A 132 -16.19 -4.61 1.96
C ASN A 132 -16.28 -3.18 2.52
N ARG A 133 -16.16 -3.01 3.84
CA ARG A 133 -16.34 -1.72 4.51
C ARG A 133 -15.04 -0.96 4.75
N PHE A 134 -13.94 -1.68 4.95
CA PHE A 134 -12.67 -1.11 5.39
C PHE A 134 -11.49 -1.55 4.53
N SER A 135 -11.71 -2.36 3.49
CA SER A 135 -10.66 -2.88 2.61
C SER A 135 -9.58 -3.69 3.33
N ILE A 136 -9.94 -4.31 4.46
CA ILE A 136 -9.08 -5.25 5.21
C ILE A 136 -9.47 -6.67 4.80
N ASP A 137 -8.59 -7.35 4.08
CA ASP A 137 -8.80 -8.72 3.61
C ASP A 137 -8.05 -9.74 4.48
N PHE A 138 -8.68 -10.21 5.56
CA PHE A 138 -8.11 -11.24 6.42
C PHE A 138 -7.96 -12.62 5.73
N ASN A 139 -8.58 -12.85 4.58
CA ASN A 139 -8.40 -14.12 3.87
C ASN A 139 -7.08 -14.12 3.08
N LYS A 140 -6.74 -12.98 2.47
CA LYS A 140 -5.44 -12.80 1.80
C LYS A 140 -4.30 -12.49 2.76
N LYS A 141 -4.60 -11.77 3.84
CA LYS A 141 -3.65 -11.32 4.86
C LYS A 141 -4.08 -11.79 6.25
N PRO A 142 -4.10 -13.12 6.51
CA PRO A 142 -4.46 -13.68 7.82
C PRO A 142 -3.61 -13.12 8.97
N GLU A 143 -2.36 -12.75 8.69
CA GLU A 143 -1.42 -12.15 9.63
C GLU A 143 -1.87 -10.80 10.20
N LEU A 144 -2.85 -10.11 9.60
CA LEU A 144 -3.43 -8.90 10.17
C LEU A 144 -4.26 -9.20 11.42
N TYR A 145 -4.79 -10.42 11.56
CA TYR A 145 -5.59 -10.78 12.71
C TYR A 145 -4.73 -10.83 13.99
N GLY A 146 -5.22 -10.11 15.01
CA GLY A 146 -4.55 -9.79 16.27
C GLY A 146 -3.21 -9.11 16.10
N THR A 147 -3.24 -8.08 15.26
CA THR A 147 -2.19 -7.07 15.20
C THR A 147 -2.70 -5.72 15.65
N PHE A 148 -1.77 -4.92 16.16
CA PHE A 148 -1.95 -3.49 16.26
C PHE A 148 -0.76 -2.81 15.61
N THR A 149 -0.97 -1.99 14.58
CA THR A 149 0.14 -1.39 13.81
C THR A 149 0.11 0.13 13.87
N LEU A 150 1.25 0.73 14.22
CA LEU A 150 1.48 2.16 14.15
C LEU A 150 2.17 2.47 12.84
N TYR A 151 1.59 3.37 12.05
CA TYR A 151 2.14 3.82 10.78
C TYR A 151 2.56 5.28 10.86
N ASN A 152 3.77 5.54 10.37
CA ASN A 152 4.31 6.88 10.17
C ASN A 152 4.70 7.06 8.70
N PRO A 153 3.73 7.45 7.84
CA PRO A 153 3.96 7.59 6.41
C PRO A 153 4.91 8.73 6.06
N THR A 154 5.84 8.46 5.16
CA THR A 154 6.68 9.47 4.54
C THR A 154 5.83 10.33 3.61
N ARG A 155 6.08 11.66 3.63
CA ARG A 155 5.36 12.66 2.81
C ARG A 155 6.21 13.17 1.65
N ILE A 156 6.99 12.25 1.09
CA ILE A 156 7.71 12.44 -0.16
C ILE A 156 6.89 11.75 -1.26
N ILE A 157 6.62 12.48 -2.33
CA ILE A 157 6.03 11.96 -3.56
C ILE A 157 7.11 12.01 -4.63
N VAL A 158 7.36 10.87 -5.27
CA VAL A 158 8.28 10.76 -6.39
C VAL A 158 7.45 10.50 -7.63
N ASP A 159 7.46 11.44 -8.56
CA ASP A 159 6.82 11.28 -9.86
C ASP A 159 7.90 11.03 -10.92
N SER A 160 7.63 10.12 -11.85
CA SER A 160 8.54 9.79 -12.94
C SER A 160 7.80 9.81 -14.27
N TYR A 161 8.33 10.54 -15.25
CA TYR A 161 7.69 10.70 -16.56
C TYR A 161 8.73 10.80 -17.68
N PHE A 162 8.38 10.34 -18.88
CA PHE A 162 9.23 10.45 -20.07
C PHE A 162 9.20 11.87 -20.65
N LEU A 163 10.36 12.41 -21.02
CA LEU A 163 10.50 13.73 -21.63
C LEU A 163 10.25 13.73 -23.14
N ASP A 164 10.61 12.66 -23.85
CA ASP A 164 10.30 12.51 -25.27
C ASP A 164 8.96 11.78 -25.47
N SER A 165 8.00 12.48 -26.06
CA SER A 165 6.68 11.92 -26.39
C SER A 165 6.64 11.20 -27.74
N LYS A 166 7.71 11.30 -28.56
CA LYS A 166 7.71 10.85 -29.96
C LYS A 166 8.44 9.53 -30.16
N GLU A 167 9.59 9.34 -29.52
CA GLU A 167 10.20 8.01 -29.36
C GLU A 167 10.00 7.63 -27.90
N LYS A 168 9.05 6.72 -27.62
CA LYS A 168 8.73 6.25 -26.26
C LYS A 168 9.82 5.34 -25.70
N LYS A 169 11.08 5.75 -25.78
CA LYS A 169 12.20 5.04 -25.19
C LYS A 169 12.50 5.65 -23.82
N PRO A 170 12.60 4.85 -22.75
CA PRO A 170 12.98 5.27 -21.41
C PRO A 170 14.30 6.05 -21.24
N ILE A 171 14.96 6.46 -22.31
CA ILE A 171 16.29 7.08 -22.27
C ILE A 171 16.25 8.46 -21.59
N ASP A 172 15.12 9.18 -21.70
CA ASP A 172 14.94 10.51 -21.11
C ASP A 172 13.82 10.51 -20.07
N ILE A 173 14.03 9.87 -18.92
CA ILE A 173 13.11 9.96 -17.78
C ILE A 173 13.42 11.20 -16.94
N CYS A 174 12.39 11.93 -16.53
CA CYS A 174 12.50 12.97 -15.51
C CYS A 174 11.89 12.45 -14.22
N VAL A 175 12.66 12.52 -13.15
CA VAL A 175 12.23 12.16 -11.79
C VAL A 175 12.09 13.44 -10.99
N THR A 176 10.89 13.70 -10.47
CA THR A 176 10.60 14.86 -9.62
C THR A 176 10.34 14.43 -8.18
N PHE A 177 10.91 15.20 -7.25
CA PHE A 177 10.78 14.99 -5.81
C PHE A 177 9.90 16.08 -5.22
N HIS A 178 8.80 15.66 -4.59
CA HIS A 178 7.88 16.55 -3.88
C HIS A 178 7.88 16.20 -2.39
N ASP A 179 8.63 16.97 -1.61
CA ASP A 179 8.47 17.00 -0.16
C ASP A 179 7.32 17.94 0.20
N GLU A 180 6.14 17.37 0.45
CA GLU A 180 4.90 18.11 0.64
C GLU A 180 4.99 19.14 1.77
N PHE A 181 5.84 18.89 2.76
CA PHE A 181 5.93 19.69 3.98
C PHE A 181 7.30 20.32 4.22
N ASN A 182 8.25 20.17 3.28
CA ASN A 182 9.65 20.56 3.43
C ASN A 182 10.27 20.00 4.74
N LYS A 183 9.90 18.78 5.14
CA LYS A 183 10.36 18.14 6.39
C LYS A 183 11.68 17.41 6.19
N TYR A 184 12.01 17.02 4.96
CA TYR A 184 13.07 16.09 4.58
C TYR A 184 14.25 16.79 3.89
N ASP A 185 14.41 18.10 4.09
CA ASP A 185 15.58 18.86 3.62
C ASP A 185 16.90 18.16 3.98
N GLY A 186 17.80 18.05 2.99
CA GLY A 186 19.09 17.38 3.14
C GLY A 186 19.06 15.86 2.92
N SER A 187 17.90 15.27 2.61
CA SER A 187 17.83 13.85 2.23
C SER A 187 18.48 13.61 0.87
N LEU A 188 19.10 12.45 0.72
CA LEU A 188 19.85 12.04 -0.46
C LEU A 188 19.06 10.98 -1.22
N TYR A 189 19.07 11.06 -2.55
CA TYR A 189 18.46 10.03 -3.39
C TYR A 189 19.53 9.17 -4.07
N LYS A 190 19.15 7.93 -4.37
CA LYS A 190 19.78 7.04 -5.34
C LYS A 190 18.70 6.60 -6.33
N ILE A 191 18.90 6.90 -7.60
CA ILE A 191 18.06 6.43 -8.71
C ILE A 191 18.85 5.34 -9.43
N ASN A 192 18.33 4.13 -9.42
CA ASN A 192 18.92 2.98 -10.05
C ASN A 192 18.10 2.57 -11.27
N GLN A 193 18.77 2.29 -12.39
CA GLN A 193 18.16 1.82 -13.63
C GLN A 193 18.58 0.38 -13.88
N TYR A 194 17.62 -0.48 -14.24
CA TYR A 194 17.86 -1.91 -14.43
C TYR A 194 17.46 -2.38 -15.85
N ILE A 195 18.22 -3.31 -16.40
CA ILE A 195 17.90 -4.06 -17.62
C ILE A 195 17.93 -5.54 -17.28
N ALA A 196 16.82 -6.25 -17.48
CA ALA A 196 16.72 -7.68 -17.12
C ALA A 196 17.29 -8.00 -15.72
N ASP A 197 16.86 -7.23 -14.72
CA ASP A 197 17.29 -7.30 -13.31
C ASP A 197 18.76 -6.94 -13.02
N GLU A 198 19.55 -6.56 -14.03
CA GLU A 198 20.92 -6.09 -13.86
C GLU A 198 20.97 -4.57 -13.69
N LEU A 199 21.64 -4.10 -12.62
CA LEU A 199 21.87 -2.67 -12.39
C LEU A 199 22.80 -2.12 -13.46
N VAL A 200 22.30 -1.23 -14.32
CA VAL A 200 23.08 -0.65 -15.43
C VAL A 200 23.58 0.76 -15.14
N HIS A 201 22.87 1.51 -14.30
CA HIS A 201 23.25 2.88 -13.98
C HIS A 201 22.69 3.34 -12.64
N THR A 202 23.44 4.20 -11.96
CA THR A 202 23.04 4.84 -10.70
C THR A 202 23.29 6.33 -10.79
N THR A 203 22.26 7.13 -10.53
CA THR A 203 22.36 8.58 -10.34
C THR A 203 22.11 8.90 -8.87
N THR A 204 22.97 9.72 -8.27
CA THR A 204 22.84 10.14 -6.86
C THR A 204 22.80 11.65 -6.74
N GLY A 205 22.04 12.17 -5.79
CA GLY A 205 21.96 13.59 -5.53
C GLY A 205 21.14 13.91 -4.29
N SER A 206 20.64 15.13 -4.21
CA SER A 206 19.78 15.58 -3.12
C SER A 206 18.36 15.84 -3.60
N ILE A 207 17.36 15.47 -2.79
CA ILE A 207 15.95 15.76 -3.12
C ILE A 207 15.68 17.27 -3.22
N ASN A 208 16.55 18.11 -2.67
CA ASN A 208 16.51 19.57 -2.79
C ASN A 208 16.71 20.07 -4.24
N GLU A 209 17.23 19.22 -5.14
CA GLU A 209 17.28 19.48 -6.59
C GLU A 209 15.89 19.54 -7.23
N LYS A 210 14.87 18.96 -6.57
CA LYS A 210 13.46 18.86 -6.98
C LYS A 210 13.18 18.08 -8.26
N SER A 211 14.11 18.06 -9.20
CA SER A 211 13.98 17.38 -10.49
C SER A 211 15.35 16.95 -10.99
N VAL A 212 15.45 15.74 -11.50
CA VAL A 212 16.65 15.20 -12.13
C VAL A 212 16.27 14.39 -13.36
N THR A 213 17.15 14.43 -14.37
CA THR A 213 17.07 13.58 -15.55
C THR A 213 18.26 12.63 -15.51
N PRO A 214 18.10 11.40 -14.99
CA PRO A 214 19.15 10.39 -14.98
C PRO A 214 19.58 10.09 -16.41
N SER A 215 20.82 10.40 -16.77
CA SER A 215 21.32 10.16 -18.11
C SER A 215 21.68 8.68 -18.27
N SER A 216 20.89 7.94 -19.04
CA SER A 216 21.24 6.58 -19.47
C SER A 216 21.62 6.57 -20.95
N GLU A 217 22.67 5.83 -21.32
CA GLU A 217 22.98 5.55 -22.73
C GLU A 217 22.14 4.40 -23.29
N GLN A 218 21.42 3.68 -22.43
CA GLN A 218 20.64 2.48 -22.78
C GLN A 218 19.19 2.58 -22.28
N ASP A 219 18.29 1.96 -23.03
CA ASP A 219 16.89 1.77 -22.63
C ASP A 219 16.81 0.79 -21.45
N PHE A 220 16.07 1.13 -20.40
CA PHE A 220 15.94 0.34 -19.16
C PHE A 220 14.51 -0.12 -18.90
N ASP A 221 14.38 -1.25 -18.20
CA ASP A 221 13.10 -1.91 -17.94
C ASP A 221 12.48 -1.49 -16.62
N GLU A 222 13.32 -1.16 -15.63
CA GLU A 222 12.88 -0.77 -14.29
C GLU A 222 13.65 0.44 -13.76
N LEU A 223 12.95 1.23 -12.95
CA LEU A 223 13.49 2.34 -12.19
C LEU A 223 13.25 2.10 -10.70
N GLU A 224 14.31 2.16 -9.92
CA GLU A 224 14.25 2.14 -8.46
C GLU A 224 14.69 3.51 -7.93
N VAL A 225 13.94 4.03 -6.96
CA VAL A 225 14.28 5.28 -6.28
C VAL A 225 14.34 5.00 -4.78
N VAL A 226 15.51 5.21 -4.21
CA VAL A 226 15.76 5.12 -2.76
C VAL A 226 16.08 6.52 -2.24
N ILE A 227 15.44 6.94 -1.15
CA ILE A 227 15.76 8.19 -0.47
C ILE A 227 16.16 7.86 0.96
N GLU A 228 17.33 8.36 1.34
CA GLU A 228 17.95 8.16 2.65
C GLU A 228 18.05 9.49 3.39
N ARG A 229 17.82 9.44 4.70
CA ARG A 229 18.08 10.55 5.62
C ARG A 229 18.82 10.02 6.84
N GLU A 230 19.96 10.64 7.16
CA GLU A 230 20.75 10.28 8.35
C GLU A 230 21.14 8.78 8.41
N GLY A 231 21.24 8.13 7.24
CA GLY A 231 21.57 6.71 7.11
C GLY A 231 20.37 5.76 7.14
N GLU A 232 19.15 6.27 7.31
CA GLU A 232 17.91 5.49 7.28
C GLU A 232 17.16 5.69 5.96
N VAL A 233 16.62 4.60 5.40
CA VAL A 233 15.75 4.65 4.23
C VAL A 233 14.40 5.22 4.66
N ILE A 234 13.97 6.30 4.01
CA ILE A 234 12.69 6.95 4.29
C ILE A 234 11.71 6.84 3.11
N PHE A 235 12.20 6.47 1.93
CA PHE A 235 11.40 6.19 0.74
C PHE A 235 12.11 5.13 -0.10
N HIS A 236 11.36 4.16 -0.59
CA HIS A 236 11.87 3.16 -1.51
C HIS A 236 10.77 2.75 -2.47
N SER A 237 11.00 2.97 -3.76
CA SER A 237 10.12 2.46 -4.80
C SER A 237 10.90 1.73 -5.89
N LYS A 238 10.29 0.72 -6.50
CA LYS A 238 10.83 0.00 -7.65
C LYS A 238 9.71 -0.36 -8.61
N TYR A 239 9.76 0.23 -9.80
CA TYR A 239 8.70 0.11 -10.81
C TYR A 239 9.26 -0.21 -12.19
N GLY A 240 8.65 -1.18 -12.86
CA GLY A 240 8.87 -1.50 -14.26
C GLY A 240 7.98 -0.68 -15.20
N PHE A 241 8.44 -0.45 -16.42
CA PHE A 241 7.67 0.29 -17.43
C PHE A 241 6.83 -0.64 -18.29
N ILE A 242 5.55 -0.28 -18.48
CA ILE A 242 4.68 -0.98 -19.43
C ILE A 242 4.97 -0.44 -20.84
N ARG A 243 5.68 -1.24 -21.64
CA ARG A 243 5.98 -0.91 -23.04
C ARG A 243 4.76 -1.11 -23.96
N SER A 244 4.09 -2.25 -23.84
CA SER A 244 2.91 -2.58 -24.64
C SER A 244 1.94 -3.49 -23.90
N ILE A 245 0.66 -3.36 -24.20
CA ILE A 245 -0.41 -4.23 -23.68
C ILE A 245 -1.02 -4.98 -24.86
N SER A 246 -0.89 -6.31 -24.87
CA SER A 246 -1.54 -7.18 -25.86
C SER A 246 -2.92 -7.61 -25.37
N ILE A 247 -3.98 -7.17 -26.05
CA ILE A 247 -5.36 -7.51 -25.70
C ILE A 247 -5.84 -8.61 -26.64
N ASN A 248 -6.22 -9.75 -26.05
CA ASN A 248 -6.84 -10.88 -26.75
C ASN A 248 -8.28 -11.07 -26.26
N ALA A 249 -9.24 -10.80 -27.13
CA ALA A 249 -10.66 -10.90 -26.81
C ALA A 249 -11.34 -12.03 -27.60
N ASN A 250 -12.10 -12.87 -26.89
CA ASN A 250 -12.97 -13.88 -27.49
C ASN A 250 -14.43 -13.43 -27.34
N PHE A 251 -15.09 -13.13 -28.45
CA PHE A 251 -16.51 -12.78 -28.46
C PHE A 251 -17.34 -13.99 -28.82
N VAL A 252 -18.21 -14.42 -27.91
CA VAL A 252 -19.19 -15.46 -28.16
C VAL A 252 -20.48 -14.81 -28.65
N SER A 253 -20.77 -14.96 -29.95
CA SER A 253 -21.93 -14.31 -30.60
C SER A 253 -23.17 -15.22 -30.70
N GLY A 254 -23.07 -16.45 -30.16
CA GLY A 254 -24.15 -17.44 -30.13
C GLY A 254 -23.60 -18.85 -30.11
N SER A 255 -24.47 -19.83 -30.27
CA SER A 255 -24.10 -21.26 -30.23
C SER A 255 -24.98 -22.08 -31.16
N VAL A 256 -24.44 -23.14 -31.74
CA VAL A 256 -25.18 -24.11 -32.55
C VAL A 256 -25.25 -25.43 -31.80
N LEU A 257 -26.45 -26.00 -31.68
CA LEU A 257 -26.64 -27.35 -31.14
C LEU A 257 -26.44 -28.36 -32.28
N GLN A 258 -25.48 -29.27 -32.13
CA GLN A 258 -25.22 -30.34 -33.08
C GLN A 258 -26.23 -31.49 -32.92
N PRO A 259 -26.43 -32.33 -33.95
CA PRO A 259 -27.37 -33.46 -33.92
C PRO A 259 -27.07 -34.49 -32.82
N ASN A 260 -25.82 -34.56 -32.33
CA ASN A 260 -25.40 -35.42 -31.22
C ASN A 260 -25.68 -34.81 -29.84
N GLY A 261 -26.35 -33.66 -29.76
CA GLY A 261 -26.66 -32.93 -28.52
C GLY A 261 -25.56 -31.98 -28.04
N THR A 262 -24.42 -31.91 -28.73
CA THR A 262 -23.29 -31.05 -28.32
C THR A 262 -23.53 -29.61 -28.74
N LYS A 263 -23.36 -28.66 -27.83
CA LYS A 263 -23.46 -27.23 -28.11
C LYS A 263 -22.09 -26.67 -28.47
N VAL A 264 -21.96 -26.04 -29.64
CA VAL A 264 -20.72 -25.43 -30.11
C VAL A 264 -20.91 -23.92 -30.23
N ASP A 265 -20.14 -23.16 -29.47
CA ASP A 265 -20.18 -21.71 -29.46
C ASP A 265 -19.54 -21.12 -30.73
N LYS A 266 -20.16 -20.08 -31.27
CA LYS A 266 -19.58 -19.25 -32.33
C LYS A 266 -18.67 -18.22 -31.66
N VAL A 267 -17.37 -18.45 -31.75
CA VAL A 267 -16.35 -17.58 -31.16
C VAL A 267 -15.66 -16.77 -32.26
N SER A 268 -15.64 -15.45 -32.12
CA SER A 268 -14.77 -14.55 -32.89
C SER A 268 -13.61 -14.11 -32.02
N ARG A 269 -12.38 -14.16 -32.55
CA ARG A 269 -11.18 -13.76 -31.82
C ARG A 269 -10.65 -12.44 -32.36
N TYR A 270 -10.33 -11.52 -31.48
CA TYR A 270 -9.66 -10.27 -31.80
C TYR A 270 -8.39 -10.17 -30.98
N SER A 271 -7.31 -9.76 -31.62
CA SER A 271 -6.03 -9.50 -30.98
C SER A 271 -5.53 -8.15 -31.47
N PHE A 272 -5.19 -7.25 -30.55
CA PHE A 272 -4.56 -5.98 -30.88
C PHE A 272 -3.60 -5.56 -29.77
N ASP A 273 -2.54 -4.86 -30.16
CA ASP A 273 -1.54 -4.34 -29.25
C ASP A 273 -1.79 -2.84 -29.01
N ILE A 274 -1.71 -2.40 -27.76
CA ILE A 274 -1.67 -0.99 -27.38
C ILE A 274 -0.23 -0.64 -27.03
N GLY A 275 0.32 0.42 -27.64
CA GLY A 275 1.62 0.98 -27.25
C GLY A 275 2.84 0.36 -27.95
N LYS A 276 2.65 -0.67 -28.78
CA LYS A 276 3.70 -1.20 -29.63
C LYS A 276 3.92 -0.26 -30.82
N ASP A 277 5.17 0.11 -31.08
CA ASP A 277 5.51 0.80 -32.31
C ASP A 277 5.34 -0.19 -33.49
N ASP A 278 4.61 0.24 -34.51
CA ASP A 278 4.61 -0.45 -35.81
C ASP A 278 6.02 -0.30 -36.38
N VAL A 279 6.81 -1.38 -36.33
CA VAL A 279 8.09 -1.49 -37.08
C VAL A 279 7.78 -1.67 -38.55
#